data_AF-A0A5P8N1N3-F1
#
_entry.id   AF-A0A5P8N1N3-F1
#
_cell.length_a   1.000
_cell.length_b   1.000
_cell.length_c   1.000
_cell.angle_alpha   90.00
_cell.angle_beta   90.00
_cell.angle_gamma   90.00
#
_symmetry.space_group_name_H-M   'P 1'
#
loop_
_entity.id
_entity.type
_entity.pdbx_description
1 polymer ?
#
loop_
_entity_poly.entity_id
_entity_poly.type
_entity_poly.pdbx_seq_one_letter_code
_entity_poly.pdbx_strand_id
1 'polypeptide(L)'
;MSDGKIFNKARWPLHIALAWRLSKCPDYLNKVQPDTFRPWLPWPDGTGPADAHSAAWREIHDLMSSTTLPISECEGGPVRIQAYGVPAGAKEEIPIPPEVVATLEWDSDDARDDVGLVTRRGLPLDPTKAFRQVTVPAGAVRYNFGGAAPLLSAKQYFGPAPEPGMKAFIRLGEAAYWIASNGNRRDFFAEDVEVWSGAYDALAAQIQIGKVDLIGRDRSGVNQEVAGLHLAGLKVFPPQLRLSLDEIMSPTPGLWACPLAVDAADWERDGGDKLQGLNGAVVFSHLQVSGPNVASVFPGAEASTPSGEAASAQKRAPADVLAIVEGAARGYDDTPLYEEMIAAMAERGMTRRKAAFHVADRAQGIGSPESKADRLYRGFRKYIKSIAPAGGRSP
;
A
#
# COMPACT_ATOMS: atom_id res chain seq x y z
N MET A 1 4.19 14.52 -10.07
CA MET A 1 3.99 15.95 -9.72
C MET A 1 2.84 16.56 -10.54
N SER A 2 1.61 16.14 -10.24
CA SER A 2 0.40 17.00 -10.21
C SER A 2 -0.73 16.32 -9.39
N ASP A 3 -0.37 15.61 -8.33
CA ASP A 3 -1.06 14.35 -7.98
C ASP A 3 -2.26 14.52 -7.01
N GLY A 4 -2.44 15.71 -6.41
CA GLY A 4 -3.61 15.99 -5.56
C GLY A 4 -4.84 16.52 -6.30
N LYS A 5 -4.70 17.02 -7.54
CA LYS A 5 -5.82 17.67 -8.27
C LYS A 5 -6.76 16.68 -8.94
N ILE A 6 -6.31 15.45 -9.24
CA ILE A 6 -7.09 14.45 -9.97
C ILE A 6 -8.16 13.83 -9.07
N PHE A 7 -7.83 13.54 -7.81
CA PHE A 7 -8.78 12.96 -6.85
C PHE A 7 -9.89 13.92 -6.43
N ASN A 8 -9.68 15.23 -6.56
CA ASN A 8 -10.69 16.27 -6.29
C ASN A 8 -11.61 16.56 -7.49
N LYS A 9 -11.40 15.92 -8.64
CA LYS A 9 -12.31 16.09 -9.78
C LYS A 9 -13.64 15.41 -9.50
N ALA A 10 -14.73 16.02 -9.96
CA ALA A 10 -16.07 15.42 -9.93
C ALA A 10 -16.14 14.11 -10.73
N ARG A 11 -15.31 13.98 -11.77
CA ARG A 11 -15.17 12.78 -12.60
C ARG A 11 -13.73 12.27 -12.63
N TRP A 12 -13.59 10.96 -12.58
CA TRP A 12 -12.33 10.25 -12.72
C TRP A 12 -12.25 9.53 -14.06
N PRO A 13 -11.10 9.51 -14.73
CA PRO A 13 -10.84 8.53 -15.77
C PRO A 13 -11.09 7.11 -15.25
N LEU A 14 -11.59 6.23 -16.10
CA LEU A 14 -11.99 4.87 -15.71
C LEU A 14 -10.81 4.06 -15.13
N HIS A 15 -9.57 4.26 -15.63
CA HIS A 15 -8.38 3.64 -15.03
C HIS A 15 -8.12 4.10 -13.58
N ILE A 16 -8.45 5.35 -13.23
CA ILE A 16 -8.35 5.85 -11.85
C ILE A 16 -9.44 5.21 -10.97
N ALA A 17 -10.64 5.02 -11.49
CA ALA A 17 -11.70 4.29 -10.77
C ALA A 17 -11.32 2.82 -10.51
N LEU A 18 -10.69 2.16 -11.51
CA LEU A 18 -10.14 0.80 -11.34
C LEU A 18 -9.00 0.78 -10.32
N ALA A 19 -8.08 1.74 -10.39
CA ALA A 19 -7.01 1.89 -9.40
C ALA A 19 -7.56 2.05 -7.99
N TRP A 20 -8.60 2.88 -7.83
CA TRP A 20 -9.30 3.02 -6.57
C TRP A 20 -9.87 1.68 -6.10
N ARG A 21 -10.60 0.94 -6.94
CA ARG A 21 -11.17 -0.35 -6.56
C ARG A 21 -10.11 -1.38 -6.19
N LEU A 22 -9.02 -1.44 -6.95
CA LEU A 22 -7.88 -2.32 -6.69
C LEU A 22 -7.16 -1.96 -5.38
N SER A 23 -7.08 -0.67 -5.05
CA SER A 23 -6.54 -0.21 -3.75
C SER A 23 -7.39 -0.68 -2.55
N LYS A 24 -8.58 -1.23 -2.80
CA LYS A 24 -9.48 -1.81 -1.80
C LYS A 24 -9.49 -3.35 -1.83
N CYS A 25 -8.60 -3.98 -2.59
CA CYS A 25 -8.48 -5.43 -2.68
C CYS A 25 -7.21 -5.88 -1.93
N PRO A 26 -7.33 -6.53 -0.75
CA PRO A 26 -6.18 -7.01 0.03
C PRO A 26 -5.27 -7.93 -0.77
N ASP A 27 -5.85 -8.85 -1.55
CA ASP A 27 -5.10 -9.79 -2.39
C ASP A 27 -4.26 -9.07 -3.44
N TYR A 28 -4.73 -7.93 -3.96
CA TYR A 28 -3.97 -7.10 -4.89
C TYR A 28 -2.84 -6.37 -4.17
N LEU A 29 -3.14 -5.74 -3.03
CA LEU A 29 -2.15 -4.98 -2.25
C LEU A 29 -0.99 -5.84 -1.74
N ASN A 30 -1.28 -7.08 -1.33
CA ASN A 30 -0.27 -8.04 -0.86
C ASN A 30 0.66 -8.52 -1.98
N LYS A 31 0.27 -8.34 -3.23
CA LYS A 31 0.93 -8.86 -4.43
C LYS A 31 1.62 -7.77 -5.25
N VAL A 32 1.15 -6.53 -5.15
CA VAL A 32 1.67 -5.42 -5.96
C VAL A 32 3.01 -4.92 -5.41
N GLN A 33 4.04 -4.91 -6.25
CA GLN A 33 5.32 -4.24 -5.96
C GLN A 33 5.18 -2.72 -6.18
N PRO A 34 5.95 -1.87 -5.46
CA PRO A 34 5.86 -0.40 -5.54
C PRO A 34 5.97 0.21 -6.95
N ASP A 35 6.58 -0.50 -7.90
CA ASP A 35 6.79 -0.09 -9.30
C ASP A 35 5.86 -0.81 -10.30
N THR A 36 4.94 -1.63 -9.81
CA THR A 36 4.07 -2.51 -10.62
C THR A 36 2.60 -2.09 -10.62
N PHE A 37 2.26 -0.86 -10.21
CA PHE A 37 0.93 -0.34 -10.54
C PHE A 37 0.83 -0.12 -12.05
N ARG A 38 0.48 -1.21 -12.73
CA ARG A 38 0.21 -1.32 -14.15
C ARG A 38 -1.14 -2.00 -14.22
N PRO A 39 -2.25 -1.26 -14.27
CA PRO A 39 -3.58 -1.85 -14.41
C PRO A 39 -3.75 -2.74 -15.67
N TRP A 40 -2.70 -2.90 -16.47
CA TRP A 40 -2.68 -3.46 -17.82
C TRP A 40 -1.68 -4.62 -18.05
N LEU A 41 -0.98 -5.16 -17.04
CA LEU A 41 -0.10 -6.31 -17.31
C LEU A 41 -0.67 -7.61 -16.72
N PRO A 42 -0.92 -8.67 -17.54
CA PRO A 42 -0.73 -10.01 -17.01
C PRO A 42 0.69 -10.05 -16.43
N TRP A 43 0.87 -10.59 -15.22
CA TRP A 43 2.22 -10.81 -14.75
C TRP A 43 2.99 -11.63 -15.78
N PRO A 44 4.31 -11.43 -15.88
CA PRO A 44 5.15 -12.07 -16.91
C PRO A 44 5.02 -13.59 -17.01
N ASP A 45 4.45 -14.24 -16.00
CA ASP A 45 4.28 -15.69 -15.88
C ASP A 45 2.81 -16.16 -15.99
N GLY A 46 1.86 -15.26 -16.23
CA GLY A 46 0.43 -15.59 -16.22
C GLY A 46 -0.13 -15.93 -14.83
N THR A 47 0.66 -15.81 -13.77
CA THR A 47 0.24 -16.06 -12.37
C THR A 47 -0.20 -14.79 -11.64
N GLY A 48 -0.30 -13.69 -12.40
CA GLY A 48 -0.84 -12.40 -12.01
C GLY A 48 -2.14 -12.51 -11.24
N PRO A 49 -2.48 -11.53 -10.38
CA PRO A 49 -3.85 -11.31 -9.95
C PRO A 49 -4.67 -10.76 -11.15
N ALA A 50 -4.60 -11.44 -12.30
CA ALA A 50 -5.49 -11.26 -13.43
C ALA A 50 -6.94 -11.37 -12.96
N ASP A 51 -7.18 -12.20 -11.93
CA ASP A 51 -8.44 -12.30 -11.22
C ASP A 51 -8.82 -11.02 -10.51
N ALA A 52 -7.91 -10.32 -9.82
CA ALA A 52 -8.25 -9.10 -9.09
C ALA A 52 -8.55 -7.92 -10.03
N HIS A 53 -7.80 -7.77 -11.13
CA HIS A 53 -8.11 -6.77 -12.16
C HIS A 53 -9.42 -7.08 -12.87
N SER A 54 -9.62 -8.35 -13.26
CA SER A 54 -10.85 -8.78 -13.92
C SER A 54 -12.05 -8.68 -13.00
N ALA A 55 -11.88 -8.92 -11.69
CA ALA A 55 -12.91 -8.76 -10.67
C ALA A 55 -13.22 -7.29 -10.45
N ALA A 56 -12.21 -6.44 -10.25
CA ALA A 56 -12.39 -4.98 -10.12
C ALA A 56 -13.06 -4.38 -11.37
N TRP A 57 -12.66 -4.83 -12.56
CA TRP A 57 -13.31 -4.47 -13.82
C TRP A 57 -14.77 -4.91 -13.85
N ARG A 58 -15.06 -6.19 -13.58
CA ARG A 58 -16.42 -6.74 -13.56
C ARG A 58 -17.30 -5.97 -12.59
N GLU A 59 -16.84 -5.71 -11.37
CA GLU A 59 -17.62 -4.97 -10.38
C GLU A 59 -17.96 -3.54 -10.83
N ILE A 60 -16.99 -2.80 -11.37
CA ILE A 60 -17.26 -1.44 -11.88
C ILE A 60 -18.17 -1.52 -13.13
N HIS A 61 -17.93 -2.48 -14.03
CA HIS A 61 -18.69 -2.68 -15.26
C HIS A 61 -20.14 -3.07 -14.99
N ASP A 62 -20.39 -3.96 -14.04
CA ASP A 62 -21.74 -4.36 -13.62
C ASP A 62 -22.52 -3.15 -13.08
N LEU A 63 -21.88 -2.29 -12.29
CA LEU A 63 -22.50 -1.06 -11.80
C LEU A 63 -22.72 0.00 -12.90
N MET A 64 -21.90 0.03 -13.94
CA MET A 64 -22.11 0.94 -15.08
C MET A 64 -23.17 0.44 -16.06
N SER A 65 -23.26 -0.87 -16.25
CA SER A 65 -24.19 -1.53 -17.19
C SER A 65 -25.55 -1.84 -16.58
N SER A 66 -25.70 -1.78 -15.25
CA SER A 66 -26.97 -2.03 -14.58
C SER A 66 -28.06 -1.04 -14.99
N THR A 67 -29.21 -1.54 -15.42
CA THR A 67 -30.40 -0.73 -15.71
C THR A 67 -31.37 -0.64 -14.54
N THR A 68 -31.17 -1.44 -13.49
CA THR A 68 -32.11 -1.62 -12.38
C THR A 68 -31.70 -0.89 -11.11
N LEU A 69 -30.43 -0.50 -10.99
CA LEU A 69 -29.94 0.24 -9.82
C LEU A 69 -30.30 1.72 -9.89
N PRO A 70 -30.65 2.34 -8.75
CA PRO A 70 -30.87 3.78 -8.68
C PRO A 70 -29.56 4.52 -8.95
N ILE A 71 -29.67 5.75 -9.47
CA ILE A 71 -28.51 6.65 -9.67
C ILE A 71 -28.20 7.43 -8.37
N SER A 72 -29.09 7.39 -7.38
CA SER A 72 -29.02 8.19 -6.15
C SER A 72 -28.86 7.33 -4.90
N GLU A 73 -28.13 7.87 -3.92
CA GLU A 73 -27.66 7.24 -2.69
C GLU A 73 -28.74 7.01 -1.61
N CYS A 74 -30.02 7.12 -1.96
CA CYS A 74 -31.11 7.28 -0.98
C CYS A 74 -31.49 5.99 -0.22
N GLU A 75 -31.07 4.80 -0.68
CA GLU A 75 -31.61 3.52 -0.19
C GLU A 75 -30.57 2.48 0.26
N GLY A 76 -29.40 2.91 0.75
CA GLY A 76 -28.46 2.03 1.47
C GLY A 76 -27.92 0.81 0.70
N GLY A 77 -28.07 0.80 -0.63
CA GLY A 77 -27.61 -0.26 -1.53
C GLY A 77 -26.71 0.30 -2.63
N PRO A 78 -26.14 -0.56 -3.50
CA PRO A 78 -25.28 -0.11 -4.59
C PRO A 78 -26.00 0.87 -5.51
N VAL A 79 -25.25 1.84 -6.02
CA VAL A 79 -25.74 2.91 -6.91
C VAL A 79 -25.13 2.72 -8.28
N ARG A 80 -25.92 2.93 -9.33
CA ARG A 80 -25.45 2.87 -10.72
C ARG A 80 -24.35 3.91 -10.97
N ILE A 81 -23.27 3.51 -11.64
CA ILE A 81 -22.19 4.42 -12.05
C ILE A 81 -22.45 4.90 -13.48
N GLN A 82 -22.84 6.16 -13.66
CA GLN A 82 -23.03 6.72 -15.01
C GLN A 82 -21.68 6.92 -15.71
N ALA A 83 -21.40 6.15 -16.77
CA ALA A 83 -20.21 6.34 -17.59
C ALA A 83 -20.39 7.49 -18.60
N TYR A 84 -19.29 8.15 -18.93
CA TYR A 84 -19.18 9.20 -19.95
C TYR A 84 -17.98 8.92 -20.84
N GLY A 85 -18.04 9.27 -22.11
CA GLY A 85 -16.91 9.10 -23.02
C GLY A 85 -17.07 9.89 -24.31
N VAL A 86 -16.00 9.98 -25.09
CA VAL A 86 -15.99 10.66 -26.39
C VAL A 86 -16.14 9.62 -27.50
N PRO A 87 -17.23 9.61 -28.28
CA PRO A 87 -17.38 8.71 -29.42
C PRO A 87 -16.26 8.89 -30.45
N ALA A 88 -15.97 7.86 -31.24
CA ALA A 88 -15.02 8.01 -32.33
C ALA A 88 -15.46 9.12 -33.32
N GLY A 89 -14.55 10.01 -33.67
CA GLY A 89 -14.82 11.17 -34.54
C GLY A 89 -15.51 12.35 -33.84
N ALA A 90 -15.99 12.20 -32.61
CA ALA A 90 -16.54 13.29 -31.82
C ALA A 90 -15.46 14.07 -31.06
N LYS A 91 -15.78 15.32 -30.73
CA LYS A 91 -14.95 16.20 -29.87
C LYS A 91 -15.49 16.34 -28.45
N GLU A 92 -16.76 16.00 -28.24
CA GLU A 92 -17.46 16.21 -26.98
C GLU A 92 -17.71 14.89 -26.26
N GLU A 93 -17.67 14.95 -24.94
CA GLU A 93 -17.97 13.84 -24.05
C GLU A 93 -19.50 13.71 -23.89
N ILE A 94 -20.03 12.50 -24.05
CA ILE A 94 -21.45 12.20 -23.88
C ILE A 94 -21.65 11.09 -22.85
N PRO A 95 -22.82 11.03 -22.16
CA PRO A 95 -23.17 9.88 -21.34
C PRO A 95 -23.25 8.62 -22.20
N ILE A 96 -22.65 7.52 -21.73
CA ILE A 96 -22.72 6.21 -22.38
C ILE A 96 -23.94 5.47 -21.81
N PRO A 97 -24.89 5.03 -22.65
CA PRO A 97 -26.04 4.26 -22.18
C PRO A 97 -25.62 2.92 -21.54
N PRO A 98 -26.27 2.46 -20.45
CA PRO A 98 -25.91 1.20 -19.78
C PRO A 98 -25.93 -0.02 -20.70
N GLU A 99 -26.91 -0.10 -21.59
CA GLU A 99 -27.03 -1.16 -22.61
C GLU A 99 -25.87 -1.14 -23.61
N VAL A 100 -25.29 0.04 -23.87
CA VAL A 100 -24.09 0.18 -24.68
C VAL A 100 -22.89 -0.27 -23.86
N VAL A 101 -22.73 0.19 -22.62
CA VAL A 101 -21.65 -0.26 -21.71
C VAL A 101 -21.61 -1.78 -21.58
N ALA A 102 -22.76 -2.44 -21.46
CA ALA A 102 -22.87 -3.91 -21.37
C ALA A 102 -22.24 -4.65 -22.57
N THR A 103 -22.20 -4.02 -23.74
CA THR A 103 -21.62 -4.60 -24.97
C THR A 103 -20.13 -4.28 -25.15
N LEU A 104 -19.58 -3.42 -24.29
CA LEU A 104 -18.23 -2.95 -24.41
C LEU A 104 -17.28 -3.71 -23.47
N GLU A 105 -16.10 -4.00 -23.98
CA GLU A 105 -14.97 -4.52 -23.23
C GLU A 105 -13.89 -3.43 -23.08
N TRP A 106 -13.08 -3.60 -22.03
CA TRP A 106 -11.90 -2.80 -21.82
C TRP A 106 -10.84 -3.14 -22.87
N ASP A 107 -10.40 -2.15 -23.65
CA ASP A 107 -9.26 -2.30 -24.54
C ASP A 107 -8.01 -1.67 -23.91
N SER A 108 -6.98 -2.50 -23.73
CA SER A 108 -5.70 -2.10 -23.16
C SER A 108 -4.59 -1.95 -24.19
N ASP A 109 -4.86 -2.19 -25.48
CA ASP A 109 -3.81 -2.28 -26.50
C ASP A 109 -3.20 -0.92 -26.88
N ASP A 110 -3.80 0.20 -26.47
CA ASP A 110 -3.24 1.52 -26.76
C ASP A 110 -2.32 2.03 -25.64
N ALA A 111 -1.04 2.19 -25.97
CA ALA A 111 0.01 2.80 -25.12
C ALA A 111 -0.21 4.30 -24.83
N ARG A 112 -1.43 4.79 -25.05
CA ARG A 112 -1.87 6.16 -24.80
C ARG A 112 -2.84 6.05 -23.64
N ASP A 113 -2.79 6.96 -22.67
CA ASP A 113 -3.75 7.04 -21.55
C ASP A 113 -5.24 7.25 -22.01
N ASP A 114 -5.50 7.17 -23.32
CA ASP A 114 -6.80 7.09 -23.97
C ASP A 114 -7.41 5.70 -23.76
N VAL A 115 -7.83 5.44 -22.52
CA VAL A 115 -8.64 4.26 -22.20
C VAL A 115 -9.92 4.29 -23.03
N GLY A 116 -10.12 3.21 -23.79
CA GLY A 116 -11.27 3.03 -24.66
C GLY A 116 -12.17 1.87 -24.21
N LEU A 117 -13.47 2.04 -24.44
CA LEU A 117 -14.42 0.93 -24.43
C LEU A 117 -14.70 0.54 -25.89
N VAL A 118 -14.38 -0.71 -26.24
CA VAL A 118 -14.54 -1.26 -27.59
C VAL A 118 -15.59 -2.37 -27.59
N THR A 119 -16.19 -2.63 -28.74
CA THR A 119 -17.13 -3.75 -28.87
C THR A 119 -16.42 -5.09 -28.62
N ARG A 120 -17.10 -5.99 -27.91
CA ARG A 120 -16.63 -7.34 -27.57
C ARG A 120 -15.93 -8.03 -28.75
N ARG A 121 -14.72 -8.57 -28.54
CA ARG A 121 -13.93 -9.25 -29.60
C ARG A 121 -14.80 -10.27 -30.35
N GLY A 122 -14.97 -10.08 -31.66
CA GLY A 122 -15.70 -10.99 -32.57
C GLY A 122 -16.84 -10.36 -33.36
N LEU A 123 -17.27 -9.14 -33.01
CA LEU A 123 -18.13 -8.32 -33.87
C LEU A 123 -17.26 -7.36 -34.69
N PRO A 124 -17.60 -7.06 -35.95
CA PRO A 124 -16.89 -6.01 -36.69
C PRO A 124 -16.92 -4.75 -35.84
N LEU A 125 -15.73 -4.23 -35.51
CA LEU A 125 -15.54 -2.94 -34.84
C LEU A 125 -16.33 -1.92 -35.65
N ASP A 126 -17.55 -1.63 -35.21
CA ASP A 126 -18.25 -0.46 -35.65
C ASP A 126 -17.53 0.70 -34.96
N PRO A 127 -16.68 1.45 -35.68
CA PRO A 127 -15.90 2.50 -35.05
C PRO A 127 -16.82 3.56 -34.45
N THR A 128 -18.08 3.65 -34.89
CA THR A 128 -19.08 4.55 -34.32
C THR A 128 -19.52 4.17 -32.90
N LYS A 129 -19.19 2.95 -32.44
CA LYS A 129 -19.56 2.44 -31.10
C LYS A 129 -18.39 2.40 -30.12
N ALA A 130 -17.20 2.87 -30.52
CA ALA A 130 -16.06 2.99 -29.61
C ALA A 130 -16.09 4.34 -28.87
N PHE A 131 -15.81 4.30 -27.57
CA PHE A 131 -15.68 5.49 -26.73
C PHE A 131 -14.25 5.60 -26.22
N ARG A 132 -13.62 6.77 -26.37
CA ARG A 132 -12.33 7.11 -25.77
C ARG A 132 -12.50 8.00 -24.55
N GLN A 133 -11.47 8.08 -23.72
CA GLN A 133 -11.41 8.97 -22.54
C GLN A 133 -12.59 8.74 -21.59
N VAL A 134 -12.88 7.46 -21.32
CA VAL A 134 -14.04 7.13 -20.49
C VAL A 134 -13.85 7.63 -19.06
N THR A 135 -14.83 8.38 -18.56
CA THR A 135 -14.84 8.91 -17.20
C THR A 135 -16.09 8.49 -16.43
N VAL A 136 -15.99 8.47 -15.10
CA VAL A 136 -17.05 8.10 -14.17
C VAL A 136 -17.12 9.08 -12.99
N PRO A 137 -18.30 9.32 -12.39
CA PRO A 137 -18.43 10.15 -11.20
C PRO A 137 -17.62 9.60 -10.03
N ALA A 138 -16.69 10.39 -9.52
CA ALA A 138 -15.84 10.01 -8.39
C ALA A 138 -16.66 9.75 -7.11
N GLY A 139 -17.78 10.46 -6.94
CA GLY A 139 -18.73 10.24 -5.85
C GLY A 139 -19.33 8.84 -5.89
N ALA A 140 -19.88 8.42 -7.03
CA ALA A 140 -20.50 7.11 -7.19
C ALA A 140 -19.48 5.96 -7.03
N VAL A 141 -18.26 6.11 -7.55
CA VAL A 141 -17.18 5.12 -7.32
C VAL A 141 -16.84 5.03 -5.83
N ARG A 142 -16.68 6.17 -5.15
CA ARG A 142 -16.43 6.18 -3.70
C ARG A 142 -17.63 5.74 -2.88
N TYR A 143 -18.86 5.87 -3.35
CA TYR A 143 -20.02 5.38 -2.64
C TYR A 143 -20.08 3.84 -2.70
N ASN A 144 -19.98 3.27 -3.91
CA ASN A 144 -20.05 1.83 -4.12
C ASN A 144 -18.82 1.07 -3.58
N PHE A 145 -17.65 1.72 -3.62
CA PHE A 145 -16.38 1.09 -3.26
C PHE A 145 -15.67 1.79 -2.11
N GLY A 146 -16.33 2.71 -1.42
CA GLY A 146 -15.82 3.40 -0.23
C GLY A 146 -16.22 2.73 1.06
N GLY A 147 -15.84 1.46 1.17
CA GLY A 147 -15.32 0.97 2.45
C GLY A 147 -14.13 1.85 2.86
N ALA A 148 -14.06 2.15 4.16
CA ALA A 148 -13.37 3.26 4.83
C ALA A 148 -12.09 3.84 4.14
N ALA A 149 -12.03 5.19 4.14
CA ALA A 149 -10.93 6.16 3.92
C ALA A 149 -9.81 5.87 2.88
N PRO A 150 -9.07 6.86 2.34
CA PRO A 150 -7.75 6.55 1.76
C PRO A 150 -6.94 5.76 2.80
N LEU A 151 -6.24 4.71 2.36
CA LEU A 151 -5.30 3.93 3.18
C LEU A 151 -4.15 4.85 3.62
N LEU A 152 -4.41 5.74 4.56
CA LEU A 152 -3.40 6.55 5.20
C LEU A 152 -2.59 5.63 6.08
N SER A 153 -1.27 5.75 6.01
CA SER A 153 -0.45 5.12 7.03
C SER A 153 -0.89 5.69 8.39
N ALA A 154 -0.79 4.87 9.44
CA ALA A 154 -1.06 5.31 10.80
C ALA A 154 -0.29 6.61 11.12
N LYS A 155 0.94 6.75 10.58
CA LYS A 155 1.74 7.97 10.69
C LYS A 155 1.17 9.18 9.99
N GLN A 156 0.56 9.02 8.82
CA GLN A 156 -0.11 10.12 8.12
C GLN A 156 -1.43 10.51 8.80
N TYR A 157 -2.13 9.54 9.39
CA TYR A 157 -3.43 9.76 10.01
C TYR A 157 -3.29 10.35 11.43
N PHE A 158 -2.42 9.73 12.24
CA PHE A 158 -2.25 10.02 13.67
C PHE A 158 -0.99 10.88 13.97
N GLY A 159 -0.09 11.06 13.00
CA GLY A 159 1.25 11.57 13.28
C GLY A 159 2.18 10.48 13.84
N PRO A 160 3.41 10.81 14.26
CA PRO A 160 4.31 9.85 14.88
C PRO A 160 3.79 9.40 16.24
N ALA A 161 3.98 8.12 16.59
CA ALA A 161 3.68 7.61 17.92
C ALA A 161 4.56 8.35 18.95
N PRO A 162 3.98 8.84 20.05
CA PRO A 162 4.74 9.56 21.07
C PRO A 162 5.70 8.61 21.77
N GLU A 163 6.91 9.10 22.06
CA GLU A 163 7.93 8.33 22.77
C GLU A 163 7.54 8.09 24.24
N PRO A 164 7.41 6.83 24.69
CA PRO A 164 6.91 6.53 26.03
C PRO A 164 7.79 7.05 27.17
N GLY A 165 9.12 7.08 27.00
CA GLY A 165 10.05 7.49 28.05
C GLY A 165 9.98 8.97 28.44
N MET A 166 9.34 9.80 27.60
CA MET A 166 9.27 11.26 27.80
C MET A 166 8.10 11.71 28.68
N LYS A 167 7.17 10.81 29.03
CA LYS A 167 5.99 11.11 29.85
C LYS A 167 5.85 10.06 30.95
N ALA A 168 5.40 10.48 32.13
CA ALA A 168 5.13 9.54 33.23
C ALA A 168 4.04 8.52 32.86
N PHE A 169 2.97 9.00 32.21
CA PHE A 169 1.89 8.18 31.68
C PHE A 169 1.56 8.58 30.24
N ILE A 170 1.24 7.59 29.41
CA ILE A 170 0.78 7.77 28.04
C ILE A 170 -0.58 7.08 27.86
N ARG A 171 -1.37 7.52 26.87
CA ARG A 171 -2.67 6.89 26.61
C ARG A 171 -2.46 5.44 26.14
N LEU A 172 -3.39 4.56 26.45
CA LEU A 172 -3.25 3.15 26.08
C LEU A 172 -3.16 2.97 24.56
N GLY A 173 -3.94 3.74 23.79
CA GLY A 173 -3.87 3.75 22.33
C GLY A 173 -2.56 4.29 21.76
N GLU A 174 -1.93 5.26 22.42
CA GLU A 174 -0.60 5.76 22.05
C GLU A 174 0.47 4.69 22.27
N ALA A 175 0.40 3.93 23.38
CA ALA A 175 1.32 2.84 23.66
C ALA A 175 1.17 1.69 22.65
N ALA A 176 -0.06 1.30 22.33
CA ALA A 176 -0.32 0.32 21.28
C ALA A 176 0.21 0.79 19.92
N TYR A 177 0.07 2.08 19.59
CA TYR A 177 0.61 2.64 18.36
C TYR A 177 2.14 2.59 18.32
N TRP A 178 2.81 2.88 19.44
CA TRP A 178 4.26 2.74 19.58
C TRP A 178 4.72 1.30 19.29
N ILE A 179 4.04 0.32 19.87
CA ILE A 179 4.34 -1.11 19.66
C ILE A 179 4.04 -1.51 18.21
N ALA A 180 2.87 -1.14 17.70
CA ALA A 180 2.43 -1.43 16.34
C ALA A 180 3.41 -0.87 15.30
N SER A 181 3.89 0.36 15.48
CA SER A 181 4.88 0.98 14.59
C SER A 181 6.33 0.53 14.87
N ASN A 182 6.57 -0.32 15.86
CA ASN A 182 7.91 -0.68 16.35
C ASN A 182 8.77 0.57 16.65
N GLY A 183 8.24 1.48 17.45
CA GLY A 183 8.85 2.77 17.78
C GLY A 183 9.02 3.66 16.55
N ASN A 184 7.96 3.80 15.74
CA ASN A 184 7.99 4.51 14.45
C ASN A 184 8.95 3.91 13.39
N ARG A 185 9.41 2.66 13.62
CA ARG A 185 10.19 1.75 12.77
C ARG A 185 9.59 1.43 11.41
N ARG A 186 8.29 1.14 11.46
CA ARG A 186 7.51 0.67 10.32
C ARG A 186 6.25 1.51 10.20
N ASP A 187 5.92 1.83 8.96
CA ASP A 187 4.60 2.33 8.63
C ASP A 187 3.67 1.12 8.43
N PHE A 188 2.41 1.28 8.85
CA PHE A 188 1.32 0.35 8.61
C PHE A 188 0.05 1.16 8.36
N PHE A 189 -0.99 0.56 7.81
CA PHE A 189 -2.24 1.28 7.54
C PHE A 189 -3.02 1.52 8.83
N ALA A 190 -3.64 2.69 8.98
CA ALA A 190 -4.43 3.02 10.17
C ALA A 190 -5.56 2.00 10.46
N GLU A 191 -6.05 1.33 9.42
CA GLU A 191 -7.14 0.35 9.46
C GLU A 191 -6.66 -1.09 9.63
N ASP A 192 -5.35 -1.34 9.77
CA ASP A 192 -4.79 -2.69 9.89
C ASP A 192 -5.12 -3.31 11.26
N VAL A 193 -6.27 -3.98 11.33
CA VAL A 193 -6.82 -4.61 12.53
C VAL A 193 -5.86 -5.62 13.14
N GLU A 194 -5.14 -6.39 12.32
CA GLU A 194 -4.22 -7.42 12.79
C GLU A 194 -3.00 -6.81 13.46
N VAL A 195 -2.43 -5.76 12.86
CA VAL A 195 -1.30 -5.03 13.45
C VAL A 195 -1.68 -4.37 14.77
N TRP A 196 -2.86 -3.74 14.84
CA TRP A 196 -3.35 -3.17 16.10
C TRP A 196 -3.61 -4.25 17.15
N SER A 197 -4.34 -5.31 16.79
CA SER A 197 -4.68 -6.39 17.73
C SER A 197 -3.43 -7.03 18.31
N GLY A 198 -2.43 -7.35 17.47
CA GLY A 198 -1.16 -7.89 17.94
C GLY A 198 -0.40 -6.94 18.88
N ALA A 199 -0.48 -5.62 18.66
CA ALA A 199 0.13 -4.63 19.55
C ALA A 199 -0.58 -4.54 20.90
N TYR A 200 -1.92 -4.58 20.91
CA TYR A 200 -2.68 -4.60 22.16
C TYR A 200 -2.50 -5.90 22.93
N ASP A 201 -2.48 -7.05 22.25
CA ASP A 201 -2.24 -8.34 22.89
C ASP A 201 -0.86 -8.39 23.55
N ALA A 202 0.16 -7.90 22.84
CA ALA A 202 1.51 -7.77 23.37
C ALA A 202 1.54 -6.85 24.61
N LEU A 203 0.84 -5.71 24.57
CA LEU A 203 0.76 -4.79 25.69
C LEU A 203 -0.01 -5.38 26.88
N ALA A 204 -1.17 -6.00 26.63
CA ALA A 204 -2.02 -6.63 27.64
C ALA A 204 -1.28 -7.75 28.37
N ALA A 205 -0.48 -8.55 27.66
CA ALA A 205 0.35 -9.59 28.28
C ALA A 205 1.34 -9.00 29.30
N GLN A 206 1.94 -7.85 29.00
CA GLN A 206 2.88 -7.17 29.91
C GLN A 206 2.18 -6.54 31.12
N ILE A 207 0.97 -6.02 30.92
CA ILE A 207 0.14 -5.52 32.02
C ILE A 207 -0.28 -6.67 32.95
N GLN A 208 -0.69 -7.82 32.40
CA GLN A 208 -1.10 -8.99 33.17
C GLN A 208 -0.02 -9.53 34.10
N ILE A 209 1.25 -9.46 33.69
CA ILE A 209 2.39 -9.91 34.51
C ILE A 209 3.01 -8.78 35.37
N GLY A 210 2.37 -7.60 35.43
CA GLY A 210 2.83 -6.48 36.25
C GLY A 210 4.12 -5.81 35.76
N LYS A 211 4.46 -5.95 34.47
CA LYS A 211 5.60 -5.25 33.86
C LYS A 211 5.26 -3.85 33.39
N VAL A 212 3.99 -3.59 33.09
CA VAL A 212 3.46 -2.29 32.69
C VAL A 212 2.27 -1.96 33.58
N ASP A 213 2.34 -0.81 34.26
CA ASP A 213 1.25 -0.36 35.12
C ASP A 213 0.14 0.23 34.25
N LEU A 214 -1.11 -0.13 34.55
CA LEU A 214 -2.32 0.38 33.90
C LEU A 214 -3.17 1.14 34.91
N ILE A 215 -3.55 2.36 34.56
CA ILE A 215 -4.47 3.19 35.34
C ILE A 215 -5.66 3.62 34.48
N GLY A 216 -6.77 3.96 35.11
CA GLY A 216 -7.96 4.49 34.45
C GLY A 216 -8.90 5.16 35.44
N ARG A 217 -9.87 5.92 34.94
CA ARG A 217 -10.93 6.53 35.76
C ARG A 217 -12.07 5.55 35.96
N ASP A 218 -12.41 5.27 37.20
CA ASP A 218 -13.58 4.47 37.54
C ASP A 218 -14.88 5.28 37.31
N ARG A 219 -16.03 4.72 37.72
CA ARG A 219 -17.33 5.39 37.61
C ARG A 219 -17.46 6.68 38.43
N SER A 220 -16.62 6.87 39.44
CA SER A 220 -16.56 8.11 40.22
C SER A 220 -15.71 9.19 39.54
N GLY A 221 -15.00 8.84 38.46
CA GLY A 221 -14.08 9.72 37.74
C GLY A 221 -12.69 9.81 38.38
N VAL A 222 -12.41 9.00 39.40
CA VAL A 222 -11.12 9.00 40.11
C VAL A 222 -10.18 8.00 39.44
N ASN A 223 -8.92 8.41 39.25
CA ASN A 223 -7.88 7.53 38.73
C ASN A 223 -7.60 6.39 39.72
N GLN A 224 -7.65 5.16 39.22
CA GLN A 224 -7.38 3.93 39.96
C GLN A 224 -6.50 3.01 39.12
N GLU A 225 -5.75 2.16 39.82
CA GLU A 225 -5.03 1.06 39.19
C GLU A 225 -6.03 0.04 38.63
N VAL A 226 -5.82 -0.36 37.39
CA VAL A 226 -6.63 -1.39 36.73
C VAL A 226 -5.84 -2.68 36.76
N ALA A 227 -6.28 -3.63 37.58
CA ALA A 227 -5.65 -4.93 37.67
C ALA A 227 -5.55 -5.60 36.28
N GLY A 228 -4.34 -6.02 35.90
CA GLY A 228 -4.10 -6.60 34.56
C GLY A 228 -4.93 -7.85 34.27
N LEU A 229 -5.36 -8.59 35.30
CA LEU A 229 -6.27 -9.71 35.18
C LEU A 229 -7.61 -9.33 34.52
N HIS A 230 -8.05 -8.07 34.64
CA HIS A 230 -9.26 -7.59 33.95
C HIS A 230 -9.13 -7.58 32.44
N LEU A 231 -7.92 -7.63 31.88
CA LEU A 231 -7.69 -7.73 30.44
C LEU A 231 -7.68 -9.18 29.93
N ALA A 232 -7.68 -10.18 30.81
CA ALA A 232 -7.56 -11.58 30.41
C ALA A 232 -8.81 -12.05 29.64
N GLY A 233 -8.59 -12.53 28.41
CA GLY A 233 -9.66 -13.04 27.54
C GLY A 233 -10.61 -11.97 27.00
N LEU A 234 -10.30 -10.69 27.17
CA LEU A 234 -11.10 -9.62 26.59
C LEU A 234 -10.82 -9.48 25.10
N LYS A 235 -11.89 -9.22 24.33
CA LYS A 235 -11.77 -8.78 22.96
C LYS A 235 -11.26 -7.34 22.93
N VAL A 236 -10.14 -7.12 22.25
CA VAL A 236 -9.66 -5.77 22.00
C VAL A 236 -10.27 -5.27 20.69
N PHE A 237 -10.98 -4.15 20.78
CA PHE A 237 -11.46 -3.44 19.61
C PHE A 237 -10.41 -2.39 19.26
N PRO A 238 -9.65 -2.59 18.17
CA PRO A 238 -8.64 -1.64 17.79
C PRO A 238 -9.30 -0.31 17.39
N PRO A 239 -8.48 0.74 17.24
CA PRO A 239 -8.84 2.01 16.62
C PRO A 239 -9.54 1.93 15.26
N GLN A 240 -10.81 1.55 15.20
CA GLN A 240 -11.53 1.51 13.95
C GLN A 240 -12.10 2.89 13.62
N LEU A 241 -11.86 3.35 12.40
CA LEU A 241 -12.54 4.53 11.85
C LEU A 241 -14.05 4.31 11.70
N ARG A 242 -14.49 3.04 11.73
CA ARG A 242 -15.89 2.63 11.65
C ARG A 242 -16.09 1.33 12.43
N LEU A 243 -16.57 1.43 13.67
CA LEU A 243 -17.18 0.28 14.33
C LEU A 243 -18.57 0.04 13.73
N SER A 244 -18.95 -1.22 13.53
CA SER A 244 -20.33 -1.54 13.19
C SER A 244 -21.26 -1.24 14.37
N LEU A 245 -22.54 -0.95 14.09
CA LEU A 245 -23.53 -0.75 15.15
C LEU A 245 -23.64 -2.00 16.05
N ASP A 246 -23.51 -3.19 15.46
CA ASP A 246 -23.54 -4.45 16.20
C ASP A 246 -22.35 -4.60 17.16
N GLU A 247 -21.15 -4.17 16.76
CA GLU A 247 -19.99 -4.14 17.66
C GLU A 247 -20.16 -3.11 18.78
N ILE A 248 -20.75 -1.96 18.46
CA ILE A 248 -21.05 -0.90 19.44
C ILE A 248 -22.07 -1.41 20.47
N MET A 249 -23.06 -2.18 20.02
CA MET A 249 -24.16 -2.70 20.83
C MET A 249 -23.88 -4.10 21.41
N SER A 250 -22.74 -4.71 21.07
CA SER A 250 -22.42 -6.07 21.49
C SER A 250 -22.32 -6.14 23.02
N PRO A 251 -23.00 -7.08 23.70
CA PRO A 251 -22.91 -7.26 25.15
C PRO A 251 -21.58 -7.92 25.58
N THR A 252 -20.54 -7.83 24.75
CA THR A 252 -19.29 -8.53 24.96
C THR A 252 -18.35 -7.60 25.72
N PRO A 253 -17.80 -8.01 26.88
CA PRO A 253 -16.82 -7.21 27.56
C PRO A 253 -15.62 -7.01 26.64
N GLY A 254 -15.07 -5.81 26.62
CA GLY A 254 -14.03 -5.49 25.67
C GLY A 254 -13.28 -4.22 25.99
N LEU A 255 -12.12 -4.11 25.38
CA LEU A 255 -11.29 -2.92 25.43
C LEU A 255 -11.57 -2.09 24.18
N TRP A 256 -12.12 -0.90 24.36
CA TRP A 256 -12.37 0.06 23.29
C TRP A 256 -11.24 1.04 23.25
N ALA A 257 -10.38 0.86 22.25
CA ALA A 257 -9.26 1.75 22.05
C ALA A 257 -9.61 2.95 21.16
N CYS A 258 -9.23 4.14 21.59
CA CYS A 258 -9.28 5.36 20.80
C CYS A 258 -7.85 5.92 20.70
N PRO A 259 -7.18 5.79 19.55
CA PRO A 259 -5.73 5.99 19.47
C PRO A 259 -5.35 7.45 19.63
N LEU A 260 -6.24 8.40 19.34
CA LEU A 260 -5.96 9.83 19.44
C LEU A 260 -7.22 10.63 19.69
N ALA A 261 -7.43 11.03 20.94
CA ALA A 261 -8.05 12.34 21.14
C ALA A 261 -7.08 13.39 20.59
N VAL A 262 -7.55 14.20 19.64
CA VAL A 262 -6.74 15.19 18.90
C VAL A 262 -6.15 16.23 19.86
N ASP A 263 -6.83 16.51 20.96
CA ASP A 263 -6.35 17.36 22.04
C ASP A 263 -6.72 16.82 23.44
N ALA A 264 -6.35 17.58 24.47
CA ALA A 264 -6.68 17.25 25.85
C ALA A 264 -8.17 17.42 26.16
N ALA A 265 -8.87 18.34 25.49
CA ALA A 265 -10.28 18.60 25.75
C ALA A 265 -11.17 17.46 25.22
N ASP A 266 -10.86 16.94 24.04
CA ASP A 266 -11.52 15.77 23.45
C ASP A 266 -11.30 14.51 24.30
N TRP A 267 -10.09 14.36 24.86
CA TRP A 267 -9.78 13.25 25.75
C TRP A 267 -10.67 13.26 26.99
N GLU A 268 -10.77 14.44 27.63
CA GLU A 268 -11.60 14.64 28.82
C GLU A 268 -13.11 14.50 28.54
N ARG A 269 -13.57 14.93 27.36
CA ARG A 269 -14.99 14.91 27.01
C ARG A 269 -15.48 13.52 26.60
N ASP A 270 -14.78 12.88 25.68
CA ASP A 270 -15.30 11.70 24.97
C ASP A 270 -14.84 10.38 25.62
N GLY A 271 -13.94 10.48 26.61
CA GLY A 271 -13.65 9.41 27.56
C GLY A 271 -12.59 8.42 27.13
N GLY A 272 -11.73 8.80 26.18
CA GLY A 272 -10.53 8.06 25.81
C GLY A 272 -10.70 6.56 25.53
N ASP A 273 -9.64 5.80 25.77
CA ASP A 273 -9.67 4.34 25.81
C ASP A 273 -10.56 3.86 26.97
N LYS A 274 -11.44 2.87 26.74
CA LYS A 274 -12.46 2.42 27.70
C LYS A 274 -12.44 0.91 27.89
N LEU A 275 -12.65 0.47 29.14
CA LEU A 275 -12.87 -0.93 29.49
C LEU A 275 -14.36 -1.16 29.74
N GLN A 276 -14.99 -2.00 28.94
CA GLN A 276 -16.40 -2.38 29.09
C GLN A 276 -16.55 -3.72 29.81
N GLY A 277 -17.51 -3.77 30.74
CA GLY A 277 -17.89 -5.00 31.45
C GLY A 277 -18.88 -5.86 30.66
N LEU A 278 -19.32 -6.97 31.27
CA LEU A 278 -20.22 -7.98 30.67
C LEU A 278 -21.60 -7.43 30.24
N ASN A 279 -21.99 -6.24 30.70
CA ASN A 279 -23.25 -5.60 30.34
C ASN A 279 -23.04 -4.39 29.39
N GLY A 280 -21.86 -4.28 28.77
CA GLY A 280 -21.48 -3.13 27.94
C GLY A 280 -21.22 -1.84 28.72
N ALA A 281 -21.44 -1.83 30.04
CA ALA A 281 -21.18 -0.63 30.83
C ALA A 281 -19.68 -0.38 30.95
N VAL A 282 -19.28 0.88 30.78
CA VAL A 282 -17.90 1.32 31.02
C VAL A 282 -17.57 1.13 32.50
N VAL A 283 -16.56 0.31 32.77
CA VAL A 283 -16.02 0.06 34.11
C VAL A 283 -14.88 1.04 34.39
N PHE A 284 -14.01 1.23 33.39
CA PHE A 284 -12.94 2.22 33.42
C PHE A 284 -12.90 3.02 32.12
N SER A 285 -12.55 4.29 32.22
CA SER A 285 -12.35 5.20 31.08
C SER A 285 -10.97 5.86 31.16
N HIS A 286 -10.57 6.59 30.12
CA HIS A 286 -9.31 7.32 30.08
C HIS A 286 -8.10 6.43 30.44
N LEU A 287 -8.03 5.24 29.86
CA LEU A 287 -6.97 4.29 30.21
C LEU A 287 -5.58 4.84 29.81
N GLN A 288 -4.62 4.74 30.73
CA GLN A 288 -3.24 5.17 30.55
C GLN A 288 -2.28 4.12 31.11
N VAL A 289 -1.10 4.02 30.52
CA VAL A 289 -0.02 3.14 30.97
C VAL A 289 1.23 3.90 31.36
N SER A 290 2.03 3.34 32.26
CA SER A 290 3.33 3.91 32.65
C SER A 290 4.27 4.00 31.45
N GLY A 291 4.63 5.22 31.07
CA GLY A 291 5.52 5.49 29.93
C GLY A 291 6.91 4.86 30.08
N PRO A 292 7.59 5.01 31.24
CA PRO A 292 8.87 4.35 31.51
C PRO A 292 8.79 2.82 31.41
N ASN A 293 7.71 2.20 31.88
CA ASN A 293 7.55 0.75 31.80
C ASN A 293 7.40 0.30 30.33
N VAL A 294 6.57 1.00 29.55
CA VAL A 294 6.43 0.72 28.11
C VAL A 294 7.77 0.89 27.38
N ALA A 295 8.52 1.95 27.66
CA ALA A 295 9.85 2.16 27.06
C ALA A 295 10.84 1.05 27.43
N SER A 296 10.79 0.56 28.67
CA SER A 296 11.67 -0.52 29.14
C SER A 296 11.35 -1.87 28.51
N VAL A 297 10.06 -2.17 28.27
CA VAL A 297 9.63 -3.48 27.76
C VAL A 297 9.60 -3.51 26.23
N PHE A 298 9.29 -2.37 25.61
CA PHE A 298 9.25 -2.18 24.17
C PHE A 298 10.25 -1.08 23.77
N PRO A 299 11.55 -1.30 23.98
CA PRO A 299 12.56 -0.34 23.58
C PRO A 299 12.49 -0.18 22.06
N GLY A 300 12.34 1.07 21.61
CA GLY A 300 12.43 1.39 20.19
C GLY A 300 13.85 1.15 19.62
N ALA A 301 14.17 1.81 18.52
CA ALA A 301 15.48 1.68 17.84
C ALA A 301 16.71 1.96 18.65
N GLU A 302 16.60 2.83 19.64
CA GLU A 302 17.79 3.49 20.14
C GLU A 302 18.44 2.76 21.32
N ALA A 303 17.79 1.75 21.91
CA ALA A 303 18.37 1.01 23.04
C ALA A 303 19.35 -0.11 22.63
N SER A 304 19.48 -0.42 21.35
CA SER A 304 20.62 -1.21 20.85
C SER A 304 21.83 -0.31 20.66
N THR A 305 22.33 0.26 21.77
CA THR A 305 23.72 0.72 21.84
C THR A 305 24.59 -0.51 21.58
N PRO A 306 25.48 -0.52 20.57
CA PRO A 306 26.45 -1.60 20.43
C PRO A 306 27.32 -1.59 21.69
N SER A 307 27.12 -2.57 22.56
CA SER A 307 27.97 -2.78 23.72
C SER A 307 29.40 -2.91 23.23
N GLY A 308 30.22 -1.92 23.58
CA GLY A 308 31.60 -1.83 23.15
C GLY A 308 32.44 -2.92 23.79
N GLU A 309 32.54 -4.07 23.12
CA GLU A 309 33.54 -5.09 23.44
C GLU A 309 33.90 -5.91 22.20
N ALA A 310 34.42 -5.25 21.15
CA ALA A 310 35.23 -5.90 20.11
C ALA A 310 36.03 -4.88 19.29
N ALA A 311 36.78 -4.00 19.95
CA ALA A 311 37.90 -3.29 19.32
C ALA A 311 39.16 -4.17 19.42
N SER A 312 39.22 -5.25 18.64
CA SER A 312 40.46 -5.94 18.28
C SER A 312 40.25 -6.84 17.06
N ALA A 313 40.23 -6.23 15.87
CA ALA A 313 40.67 -6.86 14.62
C ALA A 313 40.66 -5.83 13.49
N GLN A 314 41.70 -5.00 13.40
CA GLN A 314 42.04 -4.32 12.17
C GLN A 314 43.10 -5.13 11.41
N LYS A 315 42.88 -5.27 10.10
CA LYS A 315 43.67 -5.94 9.05
C LYS A 315 43.44 -7.44 8.83
N ARG A 316 42.41 -7.72 8.02
CA ARG A 316 42.50 -8.53 6.78
C ARG A 316 41.32 -8.17 5.87
N ALA A 317 41.56 -7.41 4.81
CA ALA A 317 40.76 -7.56 3.58
C ALA A 317 41.43 -8.70 2.81
N PRO A 318 40.73 -9.77 2.40
CA PRO A 318 40.17 -9.81 1.03
C PRO A 318 38.98 -10.80 0.83
N ALA A 319 38.39 -10.82 -0.38
CA ALA A 319 37.52 -11.83 -1.00
C ALA A 319 36.00 -11.52 -1.15
N ASP A 320 35.31 -10.94 -0.16
CA ASP A 320 33.83 -10.97 -0.20
C ASP A 320 33.15 -9.97 -1.14
N VAL A 321 33.82 -8.86 -1.51
CA VAL A 321 33.23 -7.89 -2.44
C VAL A 321 33.21 -8.42 -3.88
N LEU A 322 34.14 -9.32 -4.25
CA LEU A 322 34.07 -10.00 -5.54
C LEU A 322 32.92 -11.01 -5.55
N ALA A 323 32.73 -11.77 -4.47
CA ALA A 323 31.67 -12.76 -4.34
C ALA A 323 30.25 -12.14 -4.36
N ILE A 324 30.09 -10.93 -3.81
CA ILE A 324 28.81 -10.21 -3.81
C ILE A 324 28.51 -9.63 -5.21
N VAL A 325 29.52 -9.14 -5.92
CA VAL A 325 29.36 -8.66 -7.31
C VAL A 325 29.17 -9.82 -8.30
N GLU A 326 29.86 -10.94 -8.10
CA GLU A 326 29.65 -12.17 -8.87
C GLU A 326 28.30 -12.83 -8.53
N GLY A 327 27.85 -12.77 -7.28
CA GLY A 327 26.54 -13.27 -6.85
C GLY A 327 25.37 -12.48 -7.43
N ALA A 328 25.51 -11.16 -7.56
CA ALA A 328 24.54 -10.31 -8.26
C ALA A 328 24.54 -10.55 -9.79
N ALA A 329 25.64 -11.05 -10.35
CA ALA A 329 25.76 -11.43 -11.76
C ALA A 329 25.24 -12.85 -12.06
N ARG A 330 25.27 -13.78 -11.10
CA ARG A 330 24.73 -15.16 -11.23
C ARG A 330 23.20 -15.23 -11.39
N GLY A 331 22.48 -14.13 -11.16
CA GLY A 331 21.08 -14.00 -11.59
C GLY A 331 20.89 -13.88 -13.11
N TYR A 332 21.99 -13.85 -13.88
CA TYR A 332 22.03 -13.78 -15.34
C TYR A 332 22.84 -14.95 -15.94
N ASP A 333 22.79 -16.13 -15.33
CA ASP A 333 23.34 -17.37 -15.88
C ASP A 333 22.51 -17.83 -17.08
N ASP A 334 22.77 -17.23 -18.25
CA ASP A 334 22.89 -17.86 -19.58
C ASP A 334 22.80 -16.83 -20.73
N THR A 335 23.55 -15.73 -20.65
CA THR A 335 23.79 -14.93 -21.87
C THR A 335 25.28 -14.75 -22.15
N PRO A 336 25.83 -15.41 -23.20
CA PRO A 336 27.16 -15.15 -23.75
C PRO A 336 27.45 -13.65 -23.97
N LEU A 337 26.38 -12.86 -24.13
CA LEU A 337 26.39 -11.41 -24.30
C LEU A 337 27.02 -10.65 -23.13
N TYR A 338 26.89 -11.11 -21.88
CA TYR A 338 27.43 -10.38 -20.73
C TYR A 338 28.97 -10.45 -20.70
N GLU A 339 29.52 -11.65 -20.89
CA GLU A 339 30.97 -11.85 -20.98
C GLU A 339 31.57 -11.22 -22.25
N GLU A 340 30.86 -11.26 -23.39
CA GLU A 340 31.28 -10.53 -24.60
C GLU A 340 31.35 -9.01 -24.38
N MET A 341 30.38 -8.42 -23.67
CA MET A 341 30.38 -6.99 -23.37
C MET A 341 31.50 -6.60 -22.41
N ILE A 342 31.78 -7.43 -21.40
CA ILE A 342 32.91 -7.21 -20.48
C ILE A 342 34.25 -7.35 -21.23
N ALA A 343 34.40 -8.37 -22.07
CA ALA A 343 35.61 -8.60 -22.87
C ALA A 343 35.87 -7.42 -23.83
N ALA A 344 34.84 -6.97 -24.57
CA ALA A 344 34.96 -5.84 -25.49
C ALA A 344 35.31 -4.51 -24.79
N MET A 345 34.89 -4.31 -23.54
CA MET A 345 35.29 -3.15 -22.74
C MET A 345 36.70 -3.31 -22.15
N ALA A 346 37.10 -4.54 -21.82
CA ALA A 346 38.45 -4.85 -21.33
C ALA A 346 39.52 -4.65 -22.41
N GLU A 347 39.23 -5.06 -23.66
CA GLU A 347 40.09 -4.79 -24.83
C GLU A 347 40.34 -3.29 -25.07
N ARG A 348 39.50 -2.42 -24.50
CA ARG A 348 39.63 -0.96 -24.58
C ARG A 348 40.34 -0.35 -23.37
N GLY A 349 41.12 -1.17 -22.65
CA GLY A 349 41.95 -0.72 -21.52
C GLY A 349 41.17 -0.52 -20.21
N MET A 350 39.91 -0.94 -20.16
CA MET A 350 39.11 -0.86 -18.95
C MET A 350 39.36 -2.10 -18.08
N THR A 351 39.58 -1.92 -16.78
CA THR A 351 39.72 -3.10 -15.90
C THR A 351 38.41 -3.87 -15.89
N ARG A 352 38.46 -5.21 -15.86
CA ARG A 352 37.27 -6.09 -15.87
C ARG A 352 36.23 -5.66 -14.84
N ARG A 353 36.67 -5.23 -13.66
CA ARG A 353 35.83 -4.70 -12.58
C ARG A 353 35.09 -3.41 -12.96
N LYS A 354 35.75 -2.49 -13.67
CA LYS A 354 35.15 -1.23 -14.13
C LYS A 354 34.23 -1.46 -15.33
N ALA A 355 34.57 -2.40 -16.21
CA ALA A 355 33.69 -2.87 -17.28
C ALA A 355 32.40 -3.48 -16.73
N ALA A 356 32.50 -4.41 -15.77
CA ALA A 356 31.34 -5.03 -15.12
C ALA A 356 30.44 -4.00 -14.42
N PHE A 357 31.03 -3.00 -13.76
CA PHE A 357 30.29 -1.90 -13.15
C PHE A 357 29.52 -1.07 -14.18
N HIS A 358 30.14 -0.70 -15.30
CA HIS A 358 29.46 0.06 -16.36
C HIS A 358 28.34 -0.72 -17.06
N VAL A 359 28.51 -2.03 -17.22
CA VAL A 359 27.45 -2.91 -17.77
C VAL A 359 26.29 -3.01 -16.78
N ALA A 360 26.57 -3.13 -15.48
CA ALA A 360 25.55 -3.18 -14.43
C ALA A 360 24.80 -1.85 -14.25
N ASP A 361 25.51 -0.72 -14.26
CA ASP A 361 24.95 0.63 -14.11
C ASP A 361 23.97 0.97 -15.24
N ARG A 362 24.32 0.63 -16.49
CA ARG A 362 23.38 0.79 -17.62
C ARG A 362 22.19 -0.16 -17.58
N ALA A 363 22.29 -1.30 -16.91
CA ALA A 363 21.20 -2.27 -16.80
C ALA A 363 20.12 -1.86 -15.78
N GLN A 364 20.42 -0.94 -14.87
CA GLN A 364 19.49 -0.50 -13.81
C GLN A 364 18.41 0.50 -14.29
N GLY A 365 18.53 1.06 -15.50
CA GLY A 365 17.64 2.14 -15.98
C GLY A 365 16.43 1.74 -16.84
N ILE A 366 16.22 0.47 -17.19
CA ILE A 366 15.18 0.08 -18.18
C ILE A 366 14.47 -1.23 -17.77
N GLY A 367 13.13 -1.22 -17.73
CA GLY A 367 12.29 -2.31 -17.22
C GLY A 367 12.27 -3.63 -18.03
N SER A 368 11.70 -4.66 -17.38
CA SER A 368 11.46 -6.10 -17.71
C SER A 368 12.50 -6.93 -18.51
N PRO A 369 12.83 -8.18 -18.08
CA PRO A 369 14.00 -8.96 -18.54
C PRO A 369 14.08 -9.26 -20.05
N GLU A 370 12.99 -9.67 -20.69
CA GLU A 370 13.00 -9.99 -22.13
C GLU A 370 13.19 -8.72 -22.98
N SER A 371 12.64 -7.59 -22.51
CA SER A 371 12.86 -6.29 -23.15
C SER A 371 14.22 -5.67 -22.81
N LYS A 372 14.91 -6.14 -21.77
CA LYS A 372 16.29 -5.76 -21.39
C LYS A 372 17.31 -6.36 -22.33
N ALA A 373 17.27 -7.68 -22.57
CA ALA A 373 18.22 -8.35 -23.46
C ALA A 373 18.13 -7.80 -24.89
N ASP A 374 16.91 -7.63 -25.40
CA ASP A 374 16.69 -7.21 -26.78
C ASP A 374 16.95 -5.70 -27.00
N ARG A 375 16.73 -4.85 -25.98
CA ARG A 375 17.15 -3.42 -26.03
C ARG A 375 18.65 -3.23 -25.82
N LEU A 376 19.27 -3.99 -24.91
CA LEU A 376 20.73 -3.97 -24.72
C LEU A 376 21.43 -4.46 -25.99
N TYR A 377 20.95 -5.54 -26.61
CA TYR A 377 21.46 -6.05 -27.88
C TYR A 377 21.31 -5.01 -29.01
N ARG A 378 20.13 -4.39 -29.18
CA ARG A 378 19.91 -3.35 -30.19
C ARG A 378 20.72 -2.08 -29.94
N GLY A 379 20.85 -1.66 -28.68
CA GLY A 379 21.65 -0.51 -28.26
C GLY A 379 23.15 -0.74 -28.47
N PHE A 380 23.65 -1.92 -28.09
CA PHE A 380 25.03 -2.33 -28.28
C PHE A 380 25.37 -2.46 -29.77
N ARG A 381 24.48 -3.03 -30.60
CA ARG A 381 24.68 -3.14 -32.05
C ARG A 381 24.69 -1.78 -32.75
N LYS A 382 23.83 -0.83 -32.32
CA LYS A 382 23.88 0.57 -32.80
C LYS A 382 25.16 1.27 -32.38
N TYR A 383 25.59 1.06 -31.14
CA TYR A 383 26.82 1.63 -30.60
C TYR A 383 28.05 1.11 -31.33
N ILE A 384 28.17 -0.21 -31.55
CA ILE A 384 29.23 -0.81 -32.36
C ILE A 384 29.25 -0.26 -33.78
N LYS A 385 28.07 -0.13 -34.43
CA LYS A 385 27.99 0.49 -35.77
C LYS A 385 28.41 1.97 -35.78
N SER A 386 28.15 2.71 -34.72
CA SER A 386 28.50 4.14 -34.63
C SER A 386 29.98 4.41 -34.35
N ILE A 387 30.73 3.40 -33.90
CA ILE A 387 32.15 3.53 -33.54
C ILE A 387 33.06 2.63 -34.36
N ALA A 388 32.50 1.82 -35.26
CA ALA A 388 33.29 1.14 -36.28
C ALA A 388 33.92 2.22 -37.18
N PRO A 389 35.25 2.23 -37.34
CA PRO A 389 35.88 3.13 -38.30
C PRO A 389 35.25 2.87 -39.67
N ALA A 390 34.78 3.94 -40.33
CA ALA A 390 34.32 3.85 -41.71
C ALA A 390 35.40 3.11 -42.48
N GLY A 391 35.07 1.88 -42.91
CA GLY A 391 35.99 1.04 -43.65
C GLY A 391 36.46 1.83 -44.85
N GLY A 392 37.65 2.41 -44.72
CA GLY A 392 38.38 2.97 -45.82
C GLY A 392 38.55 1.84 -46.81
N ARG A 393 37.92 1.99 -47.98
CA ARG A 393 38.40 1.34 -49.18
C ARG A 393 39.90 1.60 -49.23
N SER A 394 40.70 0.55 -49.08
CA SER A 394 42.04 0.57 -49.64
C SER A 394 41.91 0.40 -51.15
N PRO A 395 42.82 1.01 -51.92
CA PRO A 395 42.68 1.37 -53.33
C PRO A 395 42.35 0.22 -54.29
#